data_AF-A0A3B3YVC5-F1
#
_entry.id   AF-A0A3B3YVC5-F1
#
_cell.length_a   1.000
_cell.length_b   1.000
_cell.length_c   1.000
_cell.angle_alpha   90.00
_cell.angle_beta   90.00
_cell.angle_gamma   90.00
#
_symmetry.space_group_name_H-M   'P 1'
#
loop_
_entity.id
_entity.type
_entity.pdbx_description
1 polymer ?
#
loop_
_entity_poly.entity_id
_entity_poly.type
_entity_poly.pdbx_seq_one_letter_code
_entity_poly.pdbx_strand_id
1 'polypeptide(L)'
;MDFRLIYLGLAGALLSVAFAQTRQYYFVGSAQTWTNAQSVCRRDYTDLATIENLADVDAVLRTNPGYSGNAWIGLYDELYNSWKWSLNDSSFYGAGEYTFRNWIAGSPNDLGGQQHCVRFLSDNTYLGGWDDRQCSDLRRFLCYTGIVGGSPSYFVSTQSLNWTEAQRFCRENYIDLASIRNQAENNNIRTLLGGIEVWIGLYRDKLWSDSSPSLFRHWAAGQPNDDYSQCVAASFSDSGKWLDEDCTQSFPFICYKPNSK
;
A
#
# COMPACT_ATOMS: atom_id res chain seq x y z
N MET A 1 -37.79 31.18 46.88
CA MET A 1 -38.19 30.22 45.85
C MET A 1 -37.35 30.50 44.62
N ASP A 2 -36.53 29.52 44.28
CA ASP A 2 -35.35 29.60 43.42
C ASP A 2 -35.59 30.08 41.98
N PHE A 3 -34.78 31.04 41.53
CA PHE A 3 -34.51 31.29 40.11
C PHE A 3 -33.45 30.29 39.64
N ARG A 4 -33.87 29.16 39.07
CA ARG A 4 -32.95 28.22 38.42
C ARG A 4 -32.63 28.71 36.99
N LEU A 5 -31.37 29.09 36.78
CA LEU A 5 -30.78 29.30 35.46
C LEU A 5 -30.95 28.03 34.61
N ILE A 6 -31.52 28.19 33.41
CA ILE A 6 -31.49 27.16 32.37
C ILE A 6 -30.15 27.32 31.64
N TYR A 7 -29.18 26.47 31.96
CA TYR A 7 -28.00 26.29 31.12
C TYR A 7 -28.41 25.47 29.90
N LEU A 8 -28.49 26.12 28.74
CA LEU A 8 -28.47 25.43 27.45
C LEU A 8 -27.04 24.91 27.25
N GLY A 9 -26.79 23.69 27.72
CA GLY A 9 -25.58 22.96 27.38
C GLY A 9 -25.58 22.71 25.88
N LEU A 10 -24.73 23.43 25.14
CA LEU A 10 -24.30 23.03 23.81
C LEU A 10 -23.62 21.67 23.99
N ALA A 11 -24.36 20.60 23.75
CA ALA A 11 -23.80 19.29 23.48
C ALA A 11 -22.99 19.45 22.18
N GLY A 12 -21.73 19.88 22.34
CA GLY A 12 -20.74 19.78 21.29
C GLY A 12 -20.74 18.33 20.85
N ALA A 13 -21.30 18.07 19.68
CA ALA A 13 -21.21 16.78 19.05
C ALA A 13 -19.72 16.45 19.02
N LEU A 14 -19.31 15.50 19.86
CA LEU A 14 -18.07 14.76 19.66
C LEU A 14 -18.24 14.14 18.29
N LEU A 15 -17.72 14.82 17.27
CA LEU A 15 -17.39 14.24 15.98
C LEU A 15 -16.35 13.17 16.30
N SER A 16 -16.83 11.99 16.68
CA SER A 16 -16.09 10.76 16.58
C SER A 16 -15.77 10.61 15.10
N VAL A 17 -14.62 11.15 14.70
CA VAL A 17 -13.98 10.80 13.45
C VAL A 17 -13.63 9.33 13.61
N ALA A 18 -14.57 8.46 13.27
CA ALA A 18 -14.27 7.07 13.02
C ALA A 18 -13.29 7.08 11.86
N PHE A 19 -12.02 6.82 12.14
CA PHE A 19 -11.04 6.57 11.09
C PHE A 19 -11.58 5.39 10.28
N ALA A 20 -12.04 5.65 9.06
CA ALA A 20 -12.44 4.60 8.14
C ALA A 20 -11.22 3.72 7.94
N GLN A 21 -11.30 2.47 8.39
CA GLN A 21 -10.22 1.52 8.29
C GLN A 21 -9.92 1.29 6.81
N THR A 22 -8.72 1.67 6.36
CA THR A 22 -8.34 1.71 4.93
C THR A 22 -7.91 0.34 4.39
N ARG A 23 -7.85 -0.68 5.24
CA ARG A 23 -7.34 -2.02 4.93
C ARG A 23 -8.33 -3.11 5.31
N GLN A 24 -8.47 -4.10 4.44
CA GLN A 24 -9.17 -5.34 4.76
C GLN A 24 -8.13 -6.42 4.99
N TYR A 25 -8.25 -7.12 6.11
CA TYR A 25 -7.33 -8.20 6.48
C TYR A 25 -7.94 -9.56 6.15
N TYR A 26 -7.08 -10.49 5.77
CA TYR A 26 -7.44 -11.85 5.39
C TYR A 26 -6.52 -12.85 6.09
N PHE A 27 -7.11 -13.82 6.78
CA PHE A 27 -6.37 -14.91 7.39
C PHE A 27 -6.22 -16.08 6.42
N VAL A 28 -4.98 -16.48 6.15
CA VAL A 28 -4.67 -17.62 5.29
C VAL A 28 -4.23 -18.81 6.13
N GLY A 29 -5.05 -19.87 6.10
CA GLY A 29 -4.94 -21.03 6.98
C GLY A 29 -3.81 -22.01 6.65
N SER A 30 -3.14 -21.88 5.51
CA SER A 30 -2.02 -22.75 5.10
C SER A 30 -0.70 -22.25 5.69
N ALA A 31 0.04 -23.10 6.38
CA ALA A 31 1.34 -22.71 6.94
C ALA A 31 2.42 -22.62 5.85
N GLN A 32 3.17 -21.52 5.84
CA GLN A 32 4.22 -21.21 4.86
C GLN A 32 5.40 -20.52 5.56
N THR A 33 6.58 -20.50 4.93
CA THR A 33 7.68 -19.61 5.32
C THR A 33 7.29 -18.16 5.04
N TRP A 34 7.97 -17.19 5.65
CA TRP A 34 7.60 -15.78 5.48
C TRP A 34 7.65 -15.33 4.01
N THR A 35 8.70 -15.70 3.27
CA THR A 35 8.85 -15.35 1.84
C THR A 35 7.76 -16.00 0.97
N ASN A 36 7.39 -17.25 1.25
CA ASN A 36 6.31 -17.92 0.53
C ASN A 36 4.95 -17.29 0.86
N ALA A 37 4.72 -16.97 2.13
CA ALA A 37 3.52 -16.27 2.57
C ALA A 37 3.37 -14.90 1.89
N GLN A 38 4.45 -14.13 1.79
CA GLN A 38 4.50 -12.87 1.05
C GLN A 38 4.16 -13.05 -0.43
N SER A 39 4.72 -14.09 -1.06
CA SER A 39 4.43 -14.40 -2.47
C SER A 39 2.96 -14.74 -2.69
N VAL A 40 2.33 -15.48 -1.76
CA VAL A 40 0.88 -15.74 -1.80
C VAL A 40 0.10 -14.45 -1.63
N CYS A 41 0.46 -13.61 -0.64
CA CYS A 41 -0.26 -12.36 -0.42
C CYS A 41 -0.15 -11.38 -1.60
N ARG A 42 1.01 -11.29 -2.25
CA ARG A 42 1.18 -10.42 -3.43
C ARG A 42 0.51 -10.96 -4.70
N ARG A 43 0.23 -12.26 -4.75
CA ARG A 43 -0.49 -12.89 -5.85
C ARG A 43 -1.99 -12.66 -5.73
N ASP A 44 -2.54 -12.88 -4.53
CA ASP A 44 -3.99 -12.96 -4.31
C ASP A 44 -4.57 -11.70 -3.61
N TYR A 45 -3.71 -10.86 -3.02
CA TYR A 45 -4.05 -9.65 -2.25
C TYR A 45 -3.06 -8.51 -2.56
N THR A 46 -2.90 -7.53 -1.66
CA THR A 46 -1.88 -6.47 -1.81
C THR A 46 -0.51 -6.95 -1.33
N ASP A 47 -0.39 -7.31 -0.04
CA ASP A 47 0.84 -7.86 0.57
C ASP A 47 0.49 -8.53 1.91
N LEU A 48 1.49 -9.07 2.63
CA LEU A 48 1.37 -9.46 4.03
C LEU A 48 0.89 -8.26 4.87
N ALA A 49 0.07 -8.54 5.89
CA ALA A 49 -0.60 -7.53 6.69
C ALA A 49 0.36 -6.45 7.23
N THR A 50 0.08 -5.20 6.86
CA THR A 50 0.64 -4.01 7.48
C THR A 50 -0.29 -3.56 8.61
N ILE A 51 0.21 -3.41 9.83
CA ILE A 51 -0.58 -3.05 11.02
C ILE A 51 -0.04 -1.75 11.61
N GLU A 52 -0.82 -0.68 11.59
CA GLU A 52 -0.28 0.68 11.83
C GLU A 52 -0.87 1.39 13.03
N ASN A 53 -1.90 0.79 13.63
CA ASN A 53 -2.55 1.32 14.81
C ASN A 53 -3.34 0.20 15.50
N LEU A 54 -3.94 0.52 16.64
CA LEU A 54 -4.74 -0.43 17.41
C LEU A 54 -6.04 -0.85 16.68
N ALA A 55 -6.61 -0.02 15.81
CA ALA A 55 -7.78 -0.42 15.03
C ALA A 55 -7.44 -1.51 13.99
N ASP A 56 -6.22 -1.49 13.45
CA ASP A 56 -5.68 -2.57 12.62
C ASP A 56 -5.48 -3.85 13.41
N VAL A 57 -4.95 -3.76 14.64
CA VAL A 57 -4.86 -4.91 15.55
C VAL A 57 -6.24 -5.53 15.78
N ASP A 58 -7.24 -4.71 16.10
CA ASP A 58 -8.62 -5.18 16.33
C ASP A 58 -9.26 -5.79 15.08
N ALA A 59 -8.94 -5.30 13.88
CA ALA A 59 -9.44 -5.87 12.64
C ALA A 59 -8.78 -7.18 12.28
N VAL A 60 -7.47 -7.29 12.48
CA VAL A 60 -6.73 -8.55 12.32
C VAL A 60 -7.30 -9.61 13.25
N LEU A 61 -7.54 -9.29 14.53
CA LEU A 61 -8.13 -10.23 15.50
C LEU A 61 -9.53 -10.72 15.07
N ARG A 62 -10.30 -9.89 14.37
CA ARG A 62 -11.62 -10.25 13.85
C ARG A 62 -11.59 -11.16 12.63
N THR A 63 -10.47 -11.30 11.93
CA THR A 63 -10.38 -12.14 10.71
C THR A 63 -10.56 -13.63 11.01
N ASN A 64 -10.16 -14.09 12.20
CA ASN A 64 -10.36 -15.47 12.62
C ASN A 64 -10.39 -15.57 14.17
N PRO A 65 -11.52 -15.25 14.82
CA PRO A 65 -11.62 -15.19 16.28
C PRO A 65 -11.43 -16.54 16.98
N GLY A 66 -11.49 -17.66 16.24
CA GLY A 66 -11.26 -19.01 16.77
C GLY A 66 -9.81 -19.48 16.69
N TYR A 67 -8.91 -18.71 16.06
CA TYR A 67 -7.51 -19.08 15.92
C TYR A 67 -6.66 -18.47 17.05
N SER A 68 -6.11 -19.33 17.90
CA SER A 68 -5.22 -18.95 19.00
C SER A 68 -3.74 -19.16 18.70
N GLY A 69 -3.40 -19.52 17.46
CA GLY A 69 -2.01 -19.66 17.03
C GLY A 69 -1.43 -18.34 16.53
N ASN A 70 -0.17 -18.38 16.07
CA ASN A 70 0.52 -17.18 15.59
C ASN A 70 0.49 -17.11 14.07
N ALA A 71 0.58 -15.90 13.52
CA ALA A 71 0.53 -15.67 12.08
C ALA A 71 1.62 -14.70 11.59
N TRP A 72 2.18 -14.91 10.40
CA TRP A 72 3.08 -13.94 9.80
C TRP A 72 2.36 -12.63 9.45
N ILE A 73 3.06 -11.52 9.66
CA ILE A 73 2.69 -10.17 9.19
C ILE A 73 3.82 -9.59 8.33
N GLY A 74 3.57 -8.44 7.71
CA GLY A 74 4.48 -7.84 6.74
C GLY A 74 5.73 -7.21 7.32
N LEU A 75 5.87 -7.09 8.65
CA LEU A 75 7.05 -6.50 9.26
C LEU A 75 8.22 -7.50 9.20
N TYR A 76 9.36 -7.05 8.67
CA TYR A 76 10.58 -7.83 8.58
C TYR A 76 11.82 -6.93 8.75
N ASP A 77 12.97 -7.55 8.96
CA ASP A 77 14.27 -6.87 9.08
C ASP A 77 15.21 -7.28 7.93
N GLU A 78 15.97 -6.32 7.39
CA GLU A 78 17.00 -6.57 6.36
C GLU A 78 18.42 -6.52 6.96
N LEU A 79 18.62 -5.71 7.99
CA LEU A 79 19.88 -5.44 8.69
C LEU A 79 19.55 -5.14 10.15
N TYR A 80 20.31 -5.66 11.12
CA TYR A 80 20.07 -5.48 12.57
C TYR A 80 19.36 -4.17 12.96
N ASN A 81 18.10 -4.27 13.42
CA ASN A 81 17.21 -3.17 13.84
C ASN A 81 16.73 -2.21 12.72
N SER A 82 16.59 -2.70 11.49
CA SER A 82 16.10 -1.93 10.32
C SER A 82 14.66 -2.29 9.93
N TRP A 83 13.78 -2.55 10.91
CA TRP A 83 12.39 -3.01 10.68
C TRP A 83 11.61 -2.22 9.62
N LYS A 84 11.20 -2.91 8.55
CA LYS A 84 10.42 -2.38 7.43
C LYS A 84 9.17 -3.22 7.19
N TRP A 85 8.12 -2.56 6.72
CA TRP A 85 6.95 -3.25 6.21
C TRP A 85 7.23 -3.83 4.83
N SER A 86 6.60 -4.96 4.51
CA SER A 86 6.79 -5.70 3.26
C SER A 86 6.43 -4.87 2.02
N LEU A 87 5.49 -3.93 2.17
CA LEU A 87 5.27 -2.88 1.19
C LEU A 87 6.24 -1.73 1.46
N ASN A 88 7.17 -1.48 0.55
CA ASN A 88 8.21 -0.45 0.71
C ASN A 88 7.68 0.99 0.45
N ASP A 89 6.35 1.21 0.44
CA ASP A 89 5.73 2.42 -0.11
C ASP A 89 5.40 3.42 0.97
N SER A 90 6.36 4.29 1.26
CA SER A 90 6.20 5.27 2.32
C SER A 90 5.03 6.23 2.10
N SER A 91 4.61 6.44 0.85
CA SER A 91 3.50 7.32 0.47
C SER A 91 2.12 6.71 0.78
N PHE A 92 2.06 5.39 0.97
CA PHE A 92 0.87 4.67 1.42
C PHE A 92 0.55 4.92 2.90
N TYR A 93 1.50 5.48 3.66
CA TYR A 93 1.41 5.67 5.11
C TYR A 93 1.14 7.14 5.45
N GLY A 94 0.15 7.38 6.30
CA GLY A 94 -0.06 8.65 6.99
C GLY A 94 1.04 8.97 8.00
N ALA A 95 1.04 10.21 8.51
CA ALA A 95 2.03 10.66 9.48
C ALA A 95 1.98 9.81 10.77
N GLY A 96 3.06 9.08 11.06
CA GLY A 96 3.17 8.20 12.23
C GLY A 96 2.72 6.74 12.01
N GLU A 97 2.12 6.42 10.87
CA GLU A 97 1.65 5.08 10.53
C GLU A 97 2.81 4.09 10.28
N TYR A 98 3.93 4.58 9.74
CA TYR A 98 5.13 3.78 9.48
C TYR A 98 5.89 3.35 10.75
N THR A 99 5.72 4.08 11.86
CA THR A 99 6.52 3.92 13.08
C THR A 99 5.81 3.15 14.19
N PHE A 100 4.53 2.80 14.03
CA PHE A 100 3.81 2.01 15.01
C PHE A 100 4.44 0.63 15.19
N ARG A 101 4.62 0.21 16.45
CA ARG A 101 5.15 -1.10 16.81
C ARG A 101 4.40 -1.65 18.01
N ASN A 102 3.85 -2.84 17.90
CA ASN A 102 3.13 -3.51 18.99
C ASN A 102 3.93 -4.70 19.57
N TRP A 103 5.22 -4.48 19.83
CA TRP A 103 6.10 -5.52 20.38
C TRP A 103 5.66 -5.95 21.78
N ILE A 104 5.78 -7.24 22.07
CA ILE A 104 5.67 -7.72 23.45
C ILE A 104 6.92 -7.34 24.25
N ALA A 105 6.80 -7.36 25.58
CA ALA A 105 7.93 -7.12 26.47
C ALA A 105 9.07 -8.11 26.17
N GLY A 106 10.26 -7.59 25.89
CA GLY A 106 11.44 -8.40 25.57
C GLY A 106 11.58 -8.77 24.09
N SER A 107 10.79 -8.18 23.19
CA SER A 107 10.96 -8.27 21.73
C SER A 107 11.11 -6.87 21.10
N PRO A 108 11.75 -6.76 19.92
CA PRO A 108 12.49 -7.83 19.25
C PRO A 108 13.77 -8.20 20.01
N ASN A 109 14.22 -9.46 19.94
CA ASN A 109 15.39 -9.94 20.68
C ASN A 109 16.46 -10.62 19.83
N ASP A 110 16.21 -10.79 18.53
CA ASP A 110 17.13 -11.35 17.55
C ASP A 110 17.85 -12.61 18.03
N LEU A 111 17.10 -13.57 18.62
CA LEU A 111 17.71 -14.74 19.23
C LEU A 111 18.49 -15.55 18.19
N GLY A 112 19.81 -15.63 18.39
CA GLY A 112 20.72 -16.33 17.50
C GLY A 112 21.05 -15.57 16.21
N GLY A 113 20.73 -14.27 16.13
CA GLY A 113 21.08 -13.40 15.01
C GLY A 113 20.37 -13.74 13.69
N GLN A 114 19.18 -14.36 13.79
CA GLN A 114 18.46 -14.94 12.64
C GLN A 114 16.96 -14.63 12.67
N GLN A 115 16.49 -13.79 13.61
CA GLN A 115 15.05 -13.54 13.78
C GLN A 115 14.64 -12.25 13.07
N HIS A 116 14.51 -12.34 11.75
CA HIS A 116 14.26 -11.18 10.89
C HIS A 116 12.81 -11.06 10.42
N CYS A 117 11.90 -11.92 10.87
CA CYS A 117 10.51 -11.91 10.43
C CYS A 117 9.55 -11.85 11.62
N VAL A 118 8.50 -11.04 11.50
CA VAL A 118 7.60 -10.76 12.62
C VAL A 118 6.33 -11.57 12.52
N ARG A 119 5.94 -12.18 13.63
CA ARG A 119 4.63 -12.80 13.78
C ARG A 119 3.74 -12.01 14.72
N PHE A 120 2.45 -12.06 14.42
CA PHE A 120 1.36 -11.60 15.24
C PHE A 120 0.89 -12.71 16.18
N LEU A 121 0.66 -12.37 17.45
CA LEU A 121 0.23 -13.29 18.49
C LEU A 121 -1.27 -13.19 18.70
N SER A 122 -1.98 -14.32 18.56
CA SER A 122 -3.43 -14.40 18.78
C SER A 122 -3.79 -15.20 20.03
N ASP A 123 -2.81 -15.57 20.85
CA ASP A 123 -3.04 -16.24 22.12
C ASP A 123 -3.57 -15.27 23.20
N ASN A 124 -4.19 -15.81 24.25
CA ASN A 124 -4.81 -15.02 25.32
C ASN A 124 -3.79 -14.26 26.19
N THR A 125 -2.51 -14.62 26.15
CA THR A 125 -1.47 -14.02 27.00
C THR A 125 -0.90 -12.76 26.36
N TYR A 126 -0.73 -12.77 25.03
CA TYR A 126 -0.10 -11.69 24.27
C TYR A 126 -0.97 -11.18 23.13
N LEU A 127 -2.29 -11.23 23.30
CA LEU A 127 -3.28 -10.93 22.26
C LEU A 127 -2.99 -9.61 21.54
N GLY A 128 -2.72 -9.69 20.24
CA GLY A 128 -2.44 -8.53 19.39
C GLY A 128 -0.96 -8.11 19.35
N GLY A 129 -0.14 -8.63 20.26
CA GLY A 129 1.29 -8.34 20.37
C GLY A 129 2.14 -9.06 19.32
N TRP A 130 3.37 -8.59 19.13
CA TRP A 130 4.30 -9.08 18.11
C TRP A 130 5.62 -9.57 18.71
N ASP A 131 6.21 -10.59 18.11
CA ASP A 131 7.60 -11.01 18.33
C ASP A 131 8.28 -11.38 17.01
N ASP A 132 9.61 -11.38 17.04
CA ASP A 132 10.50 -11.72 15.93
C ASP A 132 10.87 -13.21 15.94
N ARG A 133 10.98 -13.79 14.73
CA ARG A 133 11.25 -15.21 14.51
C ARG A 133 12.07 -15.44 13.25
N GLN A 134 12.62 -16.66 13.14
CA GLN A 134 13.31 -17.10 11.94
C GLN A 134 12.31 -17.16 10.78
N CYS A 135 12.65 -16.53 9.66
CA CYS A 135 11.79 -16.43 8.48
C CYS A 135 11.44 -17.79 7.84
N SER A 136 12.24 -18.83 8.15
CA SER A 136 12.06 -20.21 7.71
C SER A 136 10.99 -20.98 8.51
N ASP A 137 10.50 -20.44 9.64
CA ASP A 137 9.41 -21.06 10.40
C ASP A 137 8.15 -21.17 9.52
N LEU A 138 7.48 -22.32 9.58
CA LEU A 138 6.18 -22.51 8.92
C LEU A 138 5.07 -21.93 9.80
N ARG A 139 4.38 -20.90 9.29
CA ARG A 139 3.25 -20.29 9.99
C ARG A 139 2.12 -19.95 9.03
N ARG A 140 0.91 -19.93 9.57
CA ARG A 140 -0.23 -19.27 8.92
C ARG A 140 0.07 -17.78 8.80
N PHE A 141 -0.66 -17.05 7.99
CA PHE A 141 -0.28 -15.68 7.68
C PHE A 141 -1.48 -14.80 7.41
N LEU A 142 -1.27 -13.51 7.62
CA LEU A 142 -2.26 -12.48 7.40
C LEU A 142 -1.86 -11.70 6.15
N CYS A 143 -2.76 -11.60 5.19
CA CYS A 143 -2.64 -10.68 4.08
C CYS A 143 -3.51 -9.45 4.35
N TYR A 144 -3.22 -8.35 3.66
CA TYR A 144 -4.18 -7.25 3.54
C TYR A 144 -4.42 -6.91 2.08
N THR A 145 -5.58 -6.33 1.82
CA THR A 145 -5.77 -5.49 0.64
C THR A 145 -5.77 -4.04 1.10
N GLY A 146 -4.88 -3.24 0.52
CA GLY A 146 -5.00 -1.80 0.60
C GLY A 146 -6.24 -1.44 -0.20
N ILE A 147 -7.18 -0.76 0.46
CA ILE A 147 -8.51 -0.29 0.01
C ILE A 147 -9.67 -1.04 0.67
N VAL A 148 -10.30 -0.35 1.62
CA VAL A 148 -11.71 -0.54 2.00
C VAL A 148 -12.39 0.81 1.86
N GLY A 149 -13.22 0.96 0.81
CA GLY A 149 -13.96 2.20 0.51
C GLY A 149 -13.96 2.64 -0.96
N GLY A 150 -13.13 2.07 -1.81
CA GLY A 150 -13.17 2.32 -3.26
C GLY A 150 -11.83 2.03 -3.92
N SER A 151 -11.81 1.18 -4.95
CA SER A 151 -10.66 0.92 -5.83
C SER A 151 -9.87 2.20 -6.12
N PRO A 152 -8.55 2.16 -6.42
CA PRO A 152 -7.86 3.36 -6.86
C PRO A 152 -8.66 3.90 -8.04
N SER A 153 -9.31 5.04 -7.84
CA SER A 153 -10.09 5.64 -8.89
C SER A 153 -9.09 6.39 -9.74
N TYR A 154 -9.08 6.10 -11.03
CA TYR A 154 -8.21 6.80 -11.96
C TYR A 154 -9.01 7.90 -12.63
N PHE A 155 -8.37 9.06 -12.81
CA PHE A 155 -8.86 10.09 -13.71
C PHE A 155 -8.01 10.06 -14.98
N VAL A 156 -8.67 9.88 -16.12
CA VAL A 156 -8.02 9.97 -17.43
C VAL A 156 -8.29 11.34 -18.01
N SER A 157 -7.22 12.08 -18.29
CA SER A 157 -7.28 13.31 -19.04
C SER A 157 -6.94 13.03 -20.50
N THR A 158 -7.82 13.42 -21.43
CA THR A 158 -7.54 13.40 -22.87
C THR A 158 -6.77 14.64 -23.34
N GLN A 159 -6.44 15.57 -22.44
CA GLN A 159 -5.61 16.72 -22.75
C GLN A 159 -4.17 16.27 -23.02
N SER A 160 -3.59 16.75 -24.09
CA SER A 160 -2.20 16.44 -24.44
C SER A 160 -1.27 17.46 -23.79
N LEU A 161 -0.48 17.03 -22.81
CA LEU A 161 0.46 17.86 -22.06
C LEU A 161 1.83 17.18 -22.00
N ASN A 162 2.89 17.97 -21.83
CA ASN A 162 4.19 17.38 -21.52
C ASN A 162 4.19 16.74 -20.12
N TRP A 163 5.13 15.84 -19.85
CA TRP A 163 5.10 15.03 -18.62
C TRP A 163 5.06 15.89 -17.35
N THR A 164 5.83 16.98 -17.33
CA THR A 164 5.90 17.89 -16.17
C THR A 164 4.59 18.65 -15.97
N GLU A 165 3.95 19.08 -17.06
CA GLU A 165 2.63 19.72 -17.03
C GLU A 165 1.53 18.75 -16.61
N ALA A 166 1.55 17.52 -17.13
CA ALA A 166 0.62 16.46 -16.76
C ALA A 166 0.71 16.15 -15.25
N GLN A 167 1.94 16.01 -14.73
CA GLN A 167 2.19 15.81 -13.30
C GLN A 167 1.65 16.98 -12.47
N ARG A 168 1.96 18.21 -12.88
CA ARG A 168 1.47 19.41 -12.20
C ARG A 168 -0.06 19.43 -12.17
N PHE A 169 -0.70 19.18 -13.31
CA PHE A 169 -2.14 19.10 -13.39
C PHE A 169 -2.70 18.04 -12.42
N CYS A 170 -2.12 16.84 -12.37
CA CYS A 170 -2.56 15.80 -11.46
C CYS A 170 -2.39 16.21 -10.00
N ARG A 171 -1.31 16.90 -9.62
CA ARG A 171 -1.10 17.37 -8.24
C ARG A 171 -1.98 18.55 -7.84
N GLU A 172 -2.35 19.39 -8.81
CA GLU A 172 -3.24 20.54 -8.58
C GLU A 172 -4.71 20.13 -8.47
N ASN A 173 -5.12 19.09 -9.19
CA ASN A 173 -6.54 18.70 -9.32
C ASN A 173 -6.88 17.35 -8.68
N TYR A 174 -5.88 16.51 -8.43
CA TYR A 174 -6.00 15.13 -7.99
C TYR A 174 -4.87 14.79 -6.99
N ILE A 175 -4.31 13.56 -7.03
CA ILE A 175 -3.19 13.15 -6.17
C ILE A 175 -1.85 13.33 -6.91
N ASP A 176 -1.57 12.51 -7.93
CA ASP A 176 -0.37 12.55 -8.78
C ASP A 176 -0.66 11.76 -10.07
N LEU A 177 0.28 11.73 -11.01
CA LEU A 177 0.27 10.74 -12.09
C LEU A 177 0.22 9.32 -11.51
N ALA A 178 -0.52 8.44 -12.18
CA ALA A 178 -0.73 7.09 -11.67
C ALA A 178 0.54 6.24 -11.75
N SER A 179 0.88 5.56 -10.66
CA SER A 179 1.79 4.43 -10.67
C SER A 179 1.05 3.15 -11.10
N ILE A 180 1.78 2.24 -11.76
CA ILE A 180 1.26 0.91 -12.11
C ILE A 180 2.07 -0.09 -11.30
N ARG A 181 1.51 -0.52 -10.17
CA ARG A 181 2.25 -1.25 -9.14
C ARG A 181 2.23 -2.76 -9.34
N ASN A 182 1.27 -3.26 -10.12
CA ASN A 182 1.10 -4.67 -10.43
C ASN A 182 0.25 -4.87 -11.70
N GLN A 183 0.16 -6.12 -12.16
CA GLN A 183 -0.60 -6.49 -13.36
C GLN A 183 -2.11 -6.20 -13.23
N ALA A 184 -2.69 -6.30 -12.03
CA ALA A 184 -4.11 -6.03 -11.83
C ALA A 184 -4.43 -4.55 -12.07
N GLU A 185 -3.60 -3.63 -11.58
CA GLU A 185 -3.72 -2.20 -11.87
C GLU A 185 -3.55 -1.91 -13.35
N ASN A 186 -2.56 -2.52 -14.01
CA ASN A 186 -2.37 -2.40 -15.45
C ASN A 186 -3.63 -2.82 -16.22
N ASN A 187 -4.23 -3.95 -15.83
CA ASN A 187 -5.46 -4.45 -16.45
C ASN A 187 -6.65 -3.53 -16.18
N ASN A 188 -6.78 -2.99 -14.95
CA ASN A 188 -7.84 -2.04 -14.61
C ASN A 188 -7.73 -0.78 -15.46
N ILE A 189 -6.55 -0.18 -15.55
CA ILE A 189 -6.29 1.01 -16.36
C ILE A 189 -6.57 0.73 -17.85
N ARG A 190 -6.19 -0.46 -18.35
CA ARG A 190 -6.48 -0.88 -19.72
C ARG A 190 -7.97 -0.83 -20.05
N THR A 191 -8.83 -1.25 -19.13
CA THR A 191 -10.29 -1.21 -19.36
C THR A 191 -10.84 0.22 -19.48
N LEU A 192 -10.13 1.22 -18.94
CA LEU A 192 -10.54 2.63 -18.98
C LEU A 192 -10.12 3.36 -20.26
N LEU A 193 -9.00 2.96 -20.88
CA LEU A 193 -8.28 3.78 -21.87
C LEU A 193 -8.52 3.38 -23.34
N GLY A 194 -9.19 2.26 -23.62
CA GLY A 194 -9.59 1.90 -24.99
C GLY A 194 -8.43 1.77 -26.00
N GLY A 195 -7.17 1.68 -25.54
CA GLY A 195 -5.99 1.49 -26.39
C GLY A 195 -5.13 2.73 -26.64
N ILE A 196 -5.39 3.87 -25.99
CA ILE A 196 -4.54 5.06 -26.16
C ILE A 196 -3.21 4.94 -25.39
N GLU A 197 -2.24 5.74 -25.80
CA GLU A 197 -0.99 5.94 -25.07
C GLU A 197 -1.14 7.11 -24.11
N VAL A 198 -0.67 6.93 -22.87
CA VAL A 198 -0.80 7.94 -21.82
C VAL A 198 0.48 8.07 -20.99
N TRP A 199 0.73 9.26 -20.47
CA TRP A 199 1.72 9.45 -19.42
C TRP A 199 1.34 8.73 -18.14
N ILE A 200 2.31 8.04 -17.56
CA ILE A 200 2.25 7.44 -16.22
C ILE A 200 3.30 8.08 -15.31
N GLY A 201 3.22 7.80 -14.01
CA GLY A 201 4.09 8.43 -13.02
C GLY A 201 5.55 7.97 -13.02
N LEU A 202 5.97 7.02 -13.86
CA LEU A 202 7.36 6.54 -13.85
C LEU A 202 8.30 7.59 -14.46
N TYR A 203 9.41 7.90 -13.78
CA TYR A 203 10.32 9.00 -14.12
C TYR A 203 11.79 8.74 -13.69
N ARG A 204 12.76 9.40 -14.37
CA ARG A 204 14.22 9.39 -14.07
C ARG A 204 14.82 8.00 -13.96
N ASP A 205 15.51 7.67 -12.86
CA ASP A 205 16.09 6.36 -12.50
C ASP A 205 15.01 5.28 -12.31
N LYS A 206 13.90 5.39 -13.05
CA LYS A 206 12.72 4.56 -13.05
C LYS A 206 12.10 4.54 -11.66
N LEU A 207 11.98 5.73 -11.08
CA LEU A 207 11.30 6.03 -9.82
C LEU A 207 9.89 6.54 -10.12
N TRP A 208 8.94 6.24 -9.25
CA TRP A 208 7.57 6.74 -9.45
C TRP A 208 7.40 8.16 -8.90
N SER A 209 6.59 8.96 -9.58
CA SER A 209 6.34 10.38 -9.28
C SER A 209 5.60 10.58 -7.97
N ASP A 210 4.74 9.62 -7.63
CA ASP A 210 4.04 9.49 -6.35
C ASP A 210 4.96 8.98 -5.22
N SER A 211 6.26 8.76 -5.51
CA SER A 211 7.25 8.16 -4.61
C SER A 211 6.96 6.70 -4.25
N SER A 212 6.14 6.00 -5.04
CA SER A 212 5.91 4.56 -4.89
C SER A 212 7.21 3.77 -5.12
N PRO A 213 7.45 2.68 -4.36
CA PRO A 213 8.66 1.86 -4.40
C PRO A 213 8.50 0.70 -5.39
N SER A 214 7.37 0.62 -6.11
CA SER A 214 7.03 -0.59 -6.86
C SER A 214 8.15 -0.92 -7.84
N LEU A 215 8.60 -2.17 -7.79
CA LEU A 215 9.60 -2.74 -8.70
C LEU A 215 8.96 -3.36 -9.96
N PHE A 216 7.63 -3.31 -10.09
CA PHE A 216 6.94 -3.81 -11.27
C PHE A 216 7.40 -3.03 -12.49
N ARG A 217 7.80 -3.72 -13.56
CA ARG A 217 8.23 -3.14 -14.82
C ARG A 217 7.53 -3.87 -15.95
N HIS A 218 6.83 -3.13 -16.82
CA HIS A 218 6.08 -3.71 -17.94
C HIS A 218 6.52 -3.14 -19.29
N TRP A 219 7.83 -3.07 -19.51
CA TRP A 219 8.41 -2.52 -20.74
C TRP A 219 7.97 -3.26 -21.99
N ALA A 220 7.81 -2.51 -23.08
CA ALA A 220 7.64 -3.10 -24.41
C ALA A 220 8.93 -3.80 -24.86
N ALA A 221 8.81 -4.60 -25.92
CA ALA A 221 9.96 -5.32 -26.45
C ALA A 221 11.00 -4.31 -26.97
N GLY A 222 12.24 -4.41 -26.48
CA GLY A 222 13.33 -3.52 -26.86
C GLY A 222 13.37 -2.19 -26.09
N GLN A 223 12.59 -2.05 -25.01
CA GLN A 223 12.52 -0.85 -24.18
C GLN A 223 12.99 -1.16 -22.74
N PRO A 224 13.49 -0.17 -21.97
CA PRO A 224 13.82 1.19 -22.42
C PRO A 224 14.99 1.19 -23.42
N ASN A 225 14.96 2.08 -24.41
CA ASN A 225 15.99 2.15 -25.47
C ASN A 225 16.78 3.47 -25.51
N ASP A 226 16.43 4.44 -24.67
CA ASP A 226 17.09 5.73 -24.54
C ASP A 226 17.40 6.02 -23.06
N ASP A 227 18.65 5.80 -22.66
CA ASP A 227 19.12 6.06 -21.29
C ASP A 227 19.04 7.56 -20.90
N TYR A 228 18.84 8.47 -21.86
CA TYR A 228 18.63 9.90 -21.59
C TYR A 228 17.16 10.26 -21.42
N SER A 229 16.24 9.43 -21.90
CA SER A 229 14.81 9.63 -21.76
C SER A 229 14.38 9.34 -20.32
N GLN A 230 13.84 10.36 -19.65
CA GLN A 230 13.47 10.27 -18.24
C GLN A 230 11.98 10.02 -18.03
N CYS A 231 11.14 10.12 -19.06
CA CYS A 231 9.69 10.05 -18.92
C CYS A 231 9.16 8.76 -19.55
N VAL A 232 8.01 8.29 -19.05
CA VAL A 232 7.48 6.97 -19.44
C VAL A 232 6.01 7.09 -19.78
N ALA A 233 5.66 6.61 -20.97
CA ALA A 233 4.29 6.43 -21.41
C ALA A 233 3.90 4.94 -21.34
N ALA A 234 2.63 4.67 -21.10
CA ALA A 234 2.06 3.33 -21.23
C ALA A 234 1.16 3.26 -22.47
N SER A 235 1.49 2.35 -23.38
CA SER A 235 0.72 2.11 -24.60
C SER A 235 -0.31 1.01 -24.37
N PHE A 236 -1.58 1.40 -24.22
CA PHE A 236 -2.64 0.42 -23.97
C PHE A 236 -3.10 -0.32 -25.23
N SER A 237 -2.66 0.13 -26.40
CA SER A 237 -2.74 -0.65 -27.65
C SER A 237 -1.83 -1.89 -27.61
N ASP A 238 -0.63 -1.77 -27.00
CA ASP A 238 0.28 -2.89 -26.69
C ASP A 238 0.10 -3.39 -25.25
N SER A 239 -1.15 -3.62 -24.86
CA SER A 239 -1.49 -4.23 -23.57
C SER A 239 -1.02 -3.50 -22.30
N GLY A 240 -0.75 -2.21 -22.40
CA GLY A 240 -0.28 -1.36 -21.30
C GLY A 240 1.23 -1.43 -21.12
N LYS A 241 1.96 -1.90 -22.13
CA LYS A 241 3.43 -1.92 -22.09
C LYS A 241 4.02 -0.52 -22.17
N TRP A 242 5.18 -0.37 -21.56
CA TRP A 242 5.79 0.93 -21.31
C TRP A 242 6.84 1.27 -22.36
N LEU A 243 6.90 2.55 -22.68
CA LEU A 243 7.85 3.16 -23.59
C LEU A 243 8.58 4.29 -22.85
N ASP A 244 9.91 4.37 -23.00
CA ASP A 244 10.66 5.55 -22.57
C ASP A 244 10.57 6.65 -23.64
N GLU A 245 10.03 7.79 -23.26
CA GLU A 245 9.62 8.86 -24.19
C GLU A 245 10.22 10.20 -23.78
N ASP A 246 10.62 10.99 -24.76
CA ASP A 246 11.10 12.36 -24.53
C ASP A 246 10.07 13.16 -23.73
N CYS A 247 10.48 13.66 -22.56
CA CYS A 247 9.64 14.41 -21.63
C CYS A 247 8.98 15.66 -22.23
N THR A 248 9.50 16.17 -23.35
CA THR A 248 8.96 17.32 -24.08
C THR A 248 7.79 16.96 -25.00
N GLN A 249 7.60 15.67 -25.31
CA GLN A 249 6.43 15.20 -26.04
C GLN A 249 5.15 15.42 -25.24
N SER A 250 4.02 15.51 -25.94
CA SER A 250 2.72 15.74 -25.31
C SER A 250 1.82 14.53 -25.52
N PHE A 251 1.30 13.99 -24.41
CA PHE A 251 0.37 12.86 -24.41
C PHE A 251 -0.81 13.12 -23.46
N PRO A 252 -1.95 12.44 -23.68
CA PRO A 252 -2.95 12.20 -22.65
C PRO A 252 -2.30 11.60 -21.40
N PHE A 253 -2.96 11.67 -20.24
CA PHE A 253 -2.34 11.26 -18.99
C PHE A 253 -3.35 10.73 -17.97
N ILE A 254 -2.86 9.93 -17.03
CA ILE A 254 -3.69 9.30 -16.00
C ILE A 254 -3.24 9.74 -14.61
N CYS A 255 -4.19 10.22 -13.81
CA CYS A 255 -3.98 10.61 -12.42
C CYS A 255 -4.62 9.61 -11.45
N TYR A 256 -4.08 9.53 -10.24
CA TYR A 256 -4.81 9.00 -9.10
C TYR A 256 -5.85 9.99 -8.62
N LYS A 257 -7.12 9.59 -8.58
CA LYS A 257 -8.22 10.38 -8.06
C LYS A 257 -8.28 10.24 -6.53
N PRO A 258 -8.50 11.35 -5.80
CA PRO A 258 -8.84 11.28 -4.37
C PRO A 258 -10.13 10.49 -4.18
N ASN A 259 -10.19 9.67 -3.13
CA ASN A 259 -11.45 9.03 -2.74
C ASN A 259 -12.49 10.12 -2.44
N SER A 260 -13.64 10.06 -3.12
CA SER A 260 -14.81 10.84 -2.73
C SER A 260 -15.30 10.33 -1.37
N LYS A 261 -15.26 11.21 -0.36
CA LYS A 261 -15.86 10.97 0.96
C LYS A 261 -17.36 10.76 0.86
#